data_AF-A0A0C3A5Y1-F1
#
_entry.id   AF-A0A0C3A5Y1-F1
#
_cell.length_a   1.000
_cell.length_b   1.000
_cell.length_c   1.000
_cell.angle_alpha   90.00
_cell.angle_beta   90.00
_cell.angle_gamma   90.00
#
_symmetry.space_group_name_H-M   'P 1'
#
loop_
_entity.id
_entity.type
_entity.pdbx_description
1 polymer ?
#
loop_
_entity_poly.entity_id
_entity_poly.type
_entity_poly.pdbx_seq_one_letter_code
_entity_poly.pdbx_strand_id
1 'polypeptide(L)'
;PPLPLSLISFATMPLPTSNLFYEASHSADALDKSDLYLWEQQPPYDYPEPSMTANEACYTKNLVDVLFGRRWRLAKVVRDERALHFASGKVQDLLDEIVEDLVGRVHRWTTIASHITGTKDTNRNKVMADCWLCWQARDIFTDSEEIKVLRNGGNPYCT
;
A
#
# COMPACT_ATOMS: atom_id res chain seq x y z
N PRO A 1 10.72 -5.29 -14.08
CA PRO A 1 10.44 -6.76 -14.15
C PRO A 1 8.95 -6.95 -14.44
N PRO A 2 8.52 -8.04 -15.11
CA PRO A 2 7.10 -8.34 -15.22
C PRO A 2 6.51 -8.59 -13.82
N LEU A 3 5.37 -7.96 -13.52
CA LEU A 3 4.69 -8.12 -12.23
C LEU A 3 3.88 -9.44 -12.22
N PRO A 4 3.89 -10.21 -11.12
CA PRO A 4 3.04 -11.39 -10.98
C PRO A 4 1.54 -11.03 -11.11
N LEU A 5 0.73 -11.91 -11.70
CA LEU A 5 -0.72 -11.69 -11.83
C LEU A 5 -1.42 -11.52 -10.47
N SER A 6 -0.98 -12.26 -9.46
CA SER A 6 -1.48 -12.10 -8.09
C SER A 6 -1.23 -10.69 -7.57
N LEU A 7 -0.04 -10.14 -7.79
CA LEU A 7 0.31 -8.77 -7.40
C LEU A 7 -0.61 -7.75 -8.08
N ILE A 8 -0.83 -7.88 -9.38
CA ILE A 8 -1.75 -7.00 -10.12
C ILE A 8 -3.18 -7.11 -9.57
N SER A 9 -3.64 -8.33 -9.24
CA SER A 9 -4.95 -8.54 -8.63
C SER A 9 -5.09 -7.79 -7.30
N PHE A 10 -4.10 -7.90 -6.41
CA PHE A 10 -4.08 -7.16 -5.14
C PHE A 10 -4.01 -5.64 -5.35
N ALA A 11 -3.19 -5.17 -6.29
CA ALA A 11 -3.03 -3.74 -6.59
C ALA A 11 -4.32 -3.09 -7.11
N THR A 12 -5.12 -3.85 -7.86
CA THR A 12 -6.33 -3.37 -8.54
C THR A 12 -7.61 -3.55 -7.72
N MET A 13 -7.53 -4.08 -6.49
CA MET A 13 -8.68 -4.12 -5.59
C MET A 13 -9.27 -2.71 -5.41
N PRO A 14 -10.58 -2.56 -5.19
CA PRO A 14 -11.16 -1.24 -4.94
C PRO A 14 -10.64 -0.66 -3.62
N LEU A 15 -10.45 0.66 -3.58
CA LEU A 15 -10.20 1.38 -2.32
C LEU A 15 -11.49 1.46 -1.51
N PRO A 16 -11.41 1.57 -0.18
CA PRO A 16 -12.55 1.92 0.64
C PRO A 16 -13.17 3.27 0.22
N THR A 17 -14.48 3.39 0.39
CA THR A 17 -15.27 4.60 0.06
C THR A 17 -16.03 5.14 1.26
N SER A 18 -15.63 4.76 2.47
CA SER A 18 -16.28 5.22 3.70
C SER A 18 -15.81 6.62 4.11
N ASN A 19 -16.59 7.29 4.96
CA ASN A 19 -16.21 8.60 5.51
C ASN A 19 -14.88 8.54 6.27
N LEU A 20 -14.59 7.45 6.97
CA LEU A 20 -13.31 7.25 7.67
C LEU A 20 -12.12 7.26 6.71
N PHE A 21 -12.25 6.61 5.55
CA PHE A 21 -11.23 6.67 4.50
C PHE A 21 -11.04 8.11 3.99
N TYR A 22 -12.14 8.82 3.72
CA TYR A 22 -12.09 10.20 3.26
C TYR A 22 -11.42 11.13 4.29
N GLU A 23 -11.78 11.05 5.57
CA GLU A 23 -11.17 11.85 6.62
C GLU A 23 -9.67 11.54 6.78
N ALA A 24 -9.30 10.25 6.82
CA ALA A 24 -7.91 9.82 6.96
C ALA A 24 -7.03 10.24 5.77
N SER A 25 -7.62 10.28 4.56
CA SER A 25 -6.93 10.67 3.33
C SER A 25 -6.70 12.17 3.17
N HIS A 26 -7.42 13.01 3.92
CA HIS A 26 -7.29 14.47 3.84
C HIS A 26 -6.62 15.08 5.07
N SER A 27 -6.71 14.44 6.25
CA SER A 27 -6.21 15.02 7.50
C SER A 27 -5.28 14.09 8.28
N ALA A 28 -4.15 14.61 8.74
CA ALA A 28 -3.28 13.94 9.70
C ALA A 28 -3.96 13.78 11.06
N ASP A 29 -4.68 14.81 11.50
CA ASP A 29 -5.09 15.01 12.89
C ASP A 29 -6.58 14.71 13.15
N ALA A 30 -7.35 14.38 12.11
CA ALA A 30 -8.79 14.14 12.26
C ALA A 30 -9.14 12.85 13.03
N LEU A 31 -8.23 11.88 13.07
CA LEU A 31 -8.48 10.56 13.64
C LEU A 31 -7.30 10.13 14.49
N ASP A 32 -7.58 9.47 15.60
CA ASP A 32 -6.56 8.76 16.37
C ASP A 32 -6.03 7.58 15.56
N LYS A 33 -4.70 7.52 15.45
CA LYS A 33 -3.94 6.58 14.61
C LYS A 33 -2.87 5.87 15.43
N SER A 34 -2.94 5.95 16.76
CA SER A 34 -1.97 5.35 17.67
C SER A 34 -1.74 3.87 17.41
N ASP A 35 -2.77 3.14 16.97
CA ASP A 35 -2.71 1.69 16.78
C ASP A 35 -2.31 1.29 15.35
N LEU A 36 -2.24 2.24 14.42
CA LEU A 36 -1.98 1.93 13.01
C LEU A 36 -0.55 1.43 12.77
N TYR A 37 0.42 1.77 13.62
CA TYR A 37 1.79 1.31 13.44
C TYR A 37 1.88 -0.23 13.44
N LEU A 38 1.01 -0.93 14.17
CA LEU A 38 0.95 -2.39 14.20
C LEU A 38 0.54 -2.97 12.85
N TRP A 39 -0.38 -2.30 12.15
CA TRP A 39 -0.91 -2.69 10.84
C TRP A 39 0.03 -2.39 9.68
N GLU A 40 1.01 -1.53 9.92
CA GLU A 40 2.00 -1.13 8.92
C GLU A 40 3.24 -2.03 8.93
N GLN A 41 3.38 -2.89 9.94
CA GLN A 41 4.47 -3.84 10.03
C GLN A 41 4.33 -4.94 8.98
N GLN A 42 5.47 -5.50 8.61
CA GLN A 42 5.49 -6.62 7.68
C GLN A 42 4.96 -7.89 8.39
N PRO A 43 3.99 -8.62 7.81
CA PRO A 43 3.60 -9.93 8.32
C PRO A 43 4.76 -10.96 8.24
N PRO A 44 4.71 -12.07 9.00
CA PRO A 44 3.60 -12.53 9.84
C PRO A 44 3.43 -11.75 11.14
N TYR A 45 2.23 -11.77 11.70
CA TYR A 45 1.92 -11.14 12.98
C TYR A 45 1.69 -12.20 14.06
N ASP A 46 2.39 -12.05 15.18
CA ASP A 46 2.25 -12.91 16.36
C ASP A 46 1.46 -12.20 17.48
N TYR A 47 0.54 -11.31 17.11
CA TYR A 47 -0.28 -10.60 18.09
C TYR A 47 -1.40 -11.50 18.63
N PRO A 48 -1.75 -11.37 19.92
CA PRO A 48 -2.92 -12.03 20.48
C PRO A 48 -4.17 -11.64 19.69
N GLU A 49 -4.88 -12.65 19.19
CA GLU A 49 -6.12 -12.43 18.44
C GLU A 49 -7.27 -12.04 19.37
N PRO A 50 -7.94 -10.91 19.13
CA PRO A 50 -9.13 -10.58 19.89
C PRO A 50 -10.26 -11.56 19.56
N SER A 51 -11.18 -11.75 20.49
CA SER A 51 -12.40 -12.52 20.22
C SER A 51 -13.20 -11.84 19.11
N MET A 52 -13.49 -12.58 18.02
CA MET A 52 -14.23 -12.07 16.86
C MET A 52 -15.71 -11.87 17.17
N THR A 53 -16.00 -10.78 17.87
CA THR A 53 -17.35 -10.25 18.08
C THR A 53 -17.77 -9.36 16.91
N ALA A 54 -19.06 -9.07 16.77
CA ALA A 54 -19.54 -8.12 15.77
C ALA A 54 -18.89 -6.72 15.93
N ASN A 55 -18.64 -6.30 17.16
CA ASN A 55 -17.96 -5.04 17.45
C ASN A 55 -16.50 -5.07 16.99
N GLU A 56 -15.79 -6.16 17.24
CA GLU A 56 -14.39 -6.31 16.80
C GLU A 56 -14.28 -6.37 15.27
N ALA A 57 -15.21 -7.04 14.61
CA ALA A 57 -15.27 -7.07 13.15
C ALA A 57 -15.51 -5.66 12.58
N CYS A 58 -16.42 -4.89 13.18
CA CYS A 58 -16.67 -3.51 12.78
C CYS A 58 -15.46 -2.61 13.05
N TYR A 59 -14.81 -2.77 14.21
CA TYR A 59 -13.60 -2.04 14.57
C TYR A 59 -12.45 -2.32 13.60
N THR A 60 -12.19 -3.60 13.31
CA THR A 60 -11.21 -4.06 12.33
C THR A 60 -11.49 -3.44 10.96
N LYS A 61 -12.73 -3.46 10.49
CA LYS A 61 -13.11 -2.83 9.22
C LYS A 61 -12.83 -1.32 9.22
N ASN A 62 -13.19 -0.62 10.29
CA ASN A 62 -12.93 0.82 10.41
C ASN A 62 -11.42 1.11 10.37
N LEU A 63 -10.60 0.30 11.04
CA LEU A 63 -9.14 0.43 10.99
C LEU A 63 -8.58 0.25 9.58
N VAL A 64 -9.11 -0.70 8.81
CA VAL A 64 -8.74 -0.86 7.39
C VAL A 64 -9.02 0.44 6.62
N ASP A 65 -10.21 1.01 6.77
CA ASP A 65 -10.59 2.24 6.07
C ASP A 65 -9.64 3.41 6.41
N VAL A 66 -9.33 3.60 7.71
CA VAL A 66 -8.42 4.65 8.17
C VAL A 66 -6.99 4.41 7.67
N LEU A 67 -6.51 3.16 7.71
CA LEU A 67 -5.18 2.79 7.23
C LEU A 67 -5.03 3.13 5.75
N PHE A 68 -5.99 2.67 4.93
CA PHE A 68 -5.98 2.94 3.49
C PHE A 68 -6.06 4.43 3.19
N GLY A 69 -6.87 5.18 3.92
CA GLY A 69 -6.95 6.64 3.75
C GLY A 69 -5.62 7.32 4.09
N ARG A 70 -5.01 7.00 5.24
CA ARG A 70 -3.69 7.52 5.62
C ARG A 70 -2.63 7.19 4.56
N ARG A 71 -2.60 5.94 4.11
CA ARG A 71 -1.65 5.45 3.12
C ARG A 71 -1.81 6.16 1.77
N TRP A 72 -3.05 6.36 1.34
CA TRP A 72 -3.37 7.17 0.15
C TRP A 72 -2.81 8.59 0.26
N ARG A 73 -2.96 9.24 1.41
CA ARG A 73 -2.38 10.58 1.65
C ARG A 73 -0.85 10.55 1.54
N LEU A 74 -0.19 9.57 2.16
CA LEU A 74 1.27 9.46 2.12
C LEU A 74 1.78 9.19 0.70
N ALA A 75 1.09 8.35 -0.08
CA ALA A 75 1.42 8.11 -1.47
C ALA A 75 1.33 9.38 -2.33
N LYS A 76 0.36 10.27 -2.05
CA LYS A 76 0.29 11.58 -2.71
C LYS A 76 1.52 12.44 -2.42
N VAL A 77 1.96 12.49 -1.16
CA VAL A 77 3.17 13.24 -0.77
C VAL A 77 4.40 12.72 -1.52
N VAL A 78 4.61 11.39 -1.54
CA VAL A 78 5.71 10.77 -2.29
C VAL A 78 5.61 11.10 -3.78
N ARG A 79 4.42 11.02 -4.37
CA ARG A 79 4.20 11.38 -5.78
C ARG A 79 4.55 12.84 -6.05
N ASP A 80 4.16 13.75 -5.17
CA ASP A 80 4.42 15.19 -5.33
C ASP A 80 5.92 15.49 -5.21
N GLU A 81 6.63 14.85 -4.29
CA GLU A 81 8.10 14.92 -4.19
C GLU A 81 8.79 14.42 -5.46
N ARG A 82 8.34 13.28 -6.00
CA ARG A 82 8.87 12.75 -7.27
C ARG A 82 8.55 13.65 -8.47
N ALA A 83 7.38 14.29 -8.49
CA ALA A 83 7.03 15.25 -9.53
C ALA A 83 7.97 16.47 -9.50
N LEU A 84 8.34 16.96 -8.31
CA LEU A 84 9.35 18.00 -8.15
C LEU A 84 10.74 17.53 -8.62
N HIS A 85 11.14 16.29 -8.27
CA HIS A 85 12.39 15.71 -8.73
C HIS A 85 12.43 15.61 -10.27
N PHE A 86 11.36 15.14 -10.89
CA PHE A 86 11.22 15.12 -12.35
C PHE A 86 11.35 16.52 -12.97
N ALA A 87 10.68 17.52 -12.41
CA ALA A 87 10.74 18.90 -12.89
C ALA A 87 12.16 19.51 -12.82
N SER A 88 13.03 18.99 -11.95
CA SER A 88 14.45 19.41 -11.88
C SER A 88 15.32 18.92 -13.04
N GLY A 89 14.78 18.06 -13.92
CA GLY A 89 15.46 17.54 -15.11
C GLY A 89 16.33 16.30 -14.86
N LYS A 90 16.40 15.79 -13.62
CA LYS A 90 17.16 14.61 -13.23
C LYS A 90 16.38 13.30 -13.40
N VAL A 91 15.83 13.10 -14.58
CA VAL A 91 14.93 11.96 -14.86
C VAL A 91 15.65 10.61 -14.69
N GLN A 92 16.93 10.53 -15.06
CA GLN A 92 17.70 9.29 -14.94
C GLN A 92 17.95 8.92 -13.46
N ASP A 93 18.31 9.89 -12.63
CA ASP A 93 18.54 9.65 -11.19
C ASP A 93 17.26 9.13 -10.51
N LEU A 94 16.12 9.75 -10.82
CA LEU A 94 14.80 9.32 -10.34
C LEU A 94 14.45 7.90 -10.84
N LEU A 95 14.73 7.60 -12.12
CA LEU A 95 14.48 6.28 -12.67
C LEU A 95 15.31 5.20 -11.96
N ASP A 96 16.60 5.47 -11.73
CA ASP A 96 17.52 4.53 -11.11
C ASP A 96 17.10 4.26 -9.65
N GLU A 97 16.71 5.30 -8.91
CA GLU A 97 16.17 5.20 -7.55
C GLU A 97 14.95 4.26 -7.47
N ILE A 98 13.96 4.46 -8.36
CA ILE A 98 12.74 3.64 -8.35
C ILE A 98 13.05 2.20 -8.78
N VAL A 99 13.92 2.02 -9.79
CA VAL A 99 14.26 0.69 -10.31
C VAL A 99 15.05 -0.15 -9.30
N GLU A 100 15.99 0.46 -8.58
CA GLU A 100 16.81 -0.22 -7.57
C GLU A 100 15.94 -0.83 -6.47
N ASP A 101 14.95 -0.07 -5.97
CA ASP A 101 14.04 -0.51 -4.92
C ASP A 101 12.99 -1.54 -5.43
N LEU A 102 12.49 -1.38 -6.66
CA LEU A 102 11.37 -2.16 -7.18
C LEU A 102 11.63 -3.67 -7.20
N VAL A 103 12.82 -4.10 -7.60
CA VAL A 103 13.15 -5.54 -7.70
C VAL A 103 13.08 -6.21 -6.32
N GLY A 104 13.65 -5.56 -5.30
CA GLY A 104 13.63 -6.04 -3.93
C GLY A 104 12.21 -6.13 -3.37
N ARG A 105 11.37 -5.13 -3.68
CA ARG A 105 9.97 -5.10 -3.22
C ARG A 105 9.10 -6.14 -3.90
N VAL A 106 9.24 -6.36 -5.21
CA VAL A 106 8.52 -7.44 -5.91
C VAL A 106 8.88 -8.81 -5.32
N HIS A 107 10.17 -9.07 -5.07
CA HIS A 107 10.61 -10.33 -4.48
C HIS A 107 10.06 -10.50 -3.06
N ARG A 108 10.23 -9.48 -2.21
CA ARG A 108 9.72 -9.48 -0.82
C ARG A 108 8.21 -9.71 -0.76
N TRP A 109 7.45 -8.99 -1.58
CA TRP A 109 6.00 -9.13 -1.68
C TRP A 109 5.61 -10.56 -2.08
N THR A 110 6.28 -11.12 -3.09
CA THR A 110 5.97 -12.46 -3.60
C THR A 110 6.21 -13.54 -2.53
N THR A 111 7.34 -13.45 -1.82
CA THR A 111 7.67 -14.34 -0.71
C THR A 111 6.59 -14.28 0.36
N ILE A 112 6.23 -13.09 0.82
CA ILE A 112 5.23 -12.90 1.87
C ILE A 112 3.83 -13.38 1.43
N ALA A 113 3.42 -13.04 0.21
CA ALA A 113 2.14 -13.47 -0.35
C ALA A 113 2.02 -14.99 -0.35
N SER A 114 3.08 -15.71 -0.74
CA SER A 114 3.10 -17.18 -0.77
C SER A 114 2.84 -17.81 0.61
N HIS A 115 3.28 -17.18 1.69
CA HIS A 115 3.06 -17.66 3.06
C HIS A 115 1.65 -17.36 3.55
N ILE A 116 1.06 -16.23 3.15
CA ILE A 116 -0.24 -15.76 3.62
C ILE A 116 -1.42 -16.40 2.88
N THR A 117 -1.29 -16.66 1.57
CA THR A 117 -2.40 -17.17 0.73
C THR A 117 -2.82 -18.61 1.03
N GLY A 118 -2.10 -19.32 1.89
CA GLY A 118 -2.45 -20.68 2.33
C GLY A 118 -3.37 -20.75 3.55
N THR A 119 -3.65 -19.62 4.21
CA THR A 119 -4.42 -19.57 5.47
C THR A 119 -5.89 -19.22 5.20
N LYS A 120 -6.83 -20.01 5.73
CA LYS A 120 -8.28 -19.78 5.63
C LYS A 120 -8.84 -18.96 6.80
N ASP A 121 -7.98 -18.47 7.67
CA ASP A 121 -8.40 -17.73 8.85
C ASP A 121 -9.07 -16.42 8.42
N THR A 122 -10.02 -15.94 9.22
CA THR A 122 -10.70 -14.65 9.01
C THR A 122 -10.49 -13.73 10.21
N ASN A 123 -9.45 -14.02 10.98
CA ASN A 123 -9.06 -13.30 12.17
C ASN A 123 -8.37 -11.97 11.83
N ARG A 124 -8.08 -11.16 12.85
CA ARG A 124 -7.58 -9.80 12.66
C ARG A 124 -6.19 -9.81 12.04
N ASN A 125 -5.29 -10.72 12.44
CA ASN A 125 -3.94 -10.79 11.86
C ASN A 125 -4.00 -11.11 10.36
N LYS A 126 -4.92 -11.97 9.94
CA LYS A 126 -5.12 -12.23 8.51
C LYS A 126 -5.62 -11.00 7.76
N VAL A 127 -6.59 -10.26 8.31
CA VAL A 127 -7.05 -8.99 7.72
C VAL A 127 -5.92 -7.97 7.64
N MET A 128 -5.11 -7.84 8.68
CA MET A 128 -3.90 -7.00 8.68
C MET A 128 -2.93 -7.41 7.56
N ALA A 129 -2.74 -8.71 7.35
CA ALA A 129 -1.78 -9.24 6.39
C ALA A 129 -2.25 -9.02 4.96
N ASP A 130 -3.55 -9.23 4.71
CA ASP A 130 -4.17 -8.96 3.42
C ASP A 130 -4.15 -7.45 3.10
N CYS A 131 -4.39 -6.59 4.10
CA CYS A 131 -4.27 -5.13 3.93
C CYS A 131 -2.84 -4.70 3.58
N TRP A 132 -1.84 -5.27 4.26
CA TRP A 132 -0.44 -5.03 3.95
C TRP A 132 -0.11 -5.46 2.51
N LEU A 133 -0.54 -6.66 2.09
CA LEU A 133 -0.34 -7.15 0.73
C LEU A 133 -1.00 -6.26 -0.32
N CYS A 134 -2.25 -5.85 -0.10
CA CYS A 134 -2.98 -4.93 -0.97
C CYS A 134 -2.22 -3.62 -1.16
N TRP A 135 -1.79 -3.00 -0.06
CA TRP A 135 -1.13 -1.70 -0.13
C TRP A 135 0.25 -1.79 -0.79
N GLN A 136 1.06 -2.77 -0.41
CA GLN A 136 2.37 -2.97 -1.04
C GLN A 136 2.27 -3.29 -2.53
N ALA A 137 1.26 -4.07 -2.94
CA ALA A 137 1.00 -4.35 -4.33
C ALA A 137 0.66 -3.07 -5.12
N ARG A 138 -0.14 -2.17 -4.53
CA ARG A 138 -0.44 -0.85 -5.14
C ARG A 138 0.82 -0.03 -5.33
N ASP A 139 1.64 0.11 -4.30
CA ASP A 139 2.86 0.92 -4.40
C ASP A 139 3.79 0.35 -5.49
N ILE A 140 3.98 -0.99 -5.52
CA ILE A 140 4.79 -1.67 -6.55
C ILE A 140 4.21 -1.47 -7.95
N PHE A 141 2.89 -1.57 -8.09
CA PHE A 141 2.20 -1.39 -9.36
C PHE A 141 2.35 0.06 -9.86
N THR A 142 2.11 1.05 -8.99
CA THR A 142 2.29 2.47 -9.30
C THR A 142 3.72 2.77 -9.73
N ASP A 143 4.72 2.30 -8.98
CA ASP A 143 6.15 2.47 -9.33
C ASP A 143 6.48 1.83 -10.68
N SER A 144 5.92 0.64 -10.95
CA SER A 144 6.11 -0.04 -12.23
C SER A 144 5.48 0.72 -13.41
N GLU A 145 4.32 1.33 -13.23
CA GLU A 145 3.70 2.15 -14.27
C GLU A 145 4.46 3.47 -14.47
N GLU A 146 4.93 4.08 -13.38
CA GLU A 146 5.76 5.28 -13.40
C GLU A 146 7.04 5.05 -14.20
N ILE A 147 7.77 3.97 -13.91
CA ILE A 147 8.96 3.56 -14.66
C ILE A 147 8.66 3.37 -16.15
N LYS A 148 7.53 2.75 -16.51
CA LYS A 148 7.16 2.55 -17.92
C LYS A 148 6.99 3.88 -18.64
N VAL A 149 6.30 4.84 -18.01
CA VAL A 149 6.08 6.17 -18.59
C VAL A 149 7.40 6.93 -18.72
N LEU A 150 8.23 6.95 -17.67
CA LEU A 150 9.53 7.63 -17.67
C LEU A 150 10.48 7.08 -18.74
N ARG A 151 10.56 5.75 -18.89
CA ARG A 151 11.39 5.10 -19.93
C ARG A 151 10.96 5.44 -21.35
N ASN A 152 9.68 5.74 -21.54
CA ASN A 152 9.13 6.16 -22.82
C ASN A 152 9.27 7.68 -23.06
N GLY A 153 9.94 8.41 -22.15
CA GLY A 153 10.09 9.87 -22.22
C GLY A 153 8.82 10.64 -21.86
N GLY A 154 7.82 9.97 -21.27
CA GLY A 154 6.59 10.59 -20.82
C GLY A 154 6.70 11.20 -19.43
N ASN A 155 5.69 11.98 -19.05
CA ASN A 155 5.54 12.52 -17.70
C ASN A 155 4.41 11.77 -16.95
N PRO A 156 4.71 10.95 -15.93
CA PRO A 156 3.71 10.20 -15.17
C PRO A 156 2.91 11.07 -14.17
N TYR A 157 3.31 12.33 -13.97
CA TYR A 157 2.70 13.25 -13.01
C TYR A 157 1.73 14.25 -13.65
N CYS A 158 1.51 14.16 -14.98
CA CYS A 158 0.48 14.92 -15.68
C CYS A 158 -0.92 14.35 -15.39
N THR A 159 -1.41 14.50 -14.17
CA THR A 159 -2.80 14.24 -13.77
C THR A 159 -3.26 15.24 -12.73
#